data_AF-A0A850PDS8-F1
#
_entry.id   AF-A0A850PDS8-F1
#
_cell.length_a   1.000
_cell.length_b   1.000
_cell.length_c   1.000
_cell.angle_alpha   90.00
_cell.angle_beta   90.00
_cell.angle_gamma   90.00
#
_symmetry.space_group_name_H-M   'P 1'
#
loop_
_entity.id
_entity.type
_entity.pdbx_description
1 polymer ?
#
loop_
_entity_poly.entity_id
_entity_poly.type
_entity_poly.pdbx_seq_one_letter_code
_entity_poly.pdbx_strand_id
1 'polypeptide(L)' 'MTFSIAARCQRTGQFAVAVSSSSPAVAARCAHARAGVGAVLSQNVTDPRLGARTLDLLERGATAEEACAIVMRG' A
#
# COMPACT_ATOMS: atom_id res chain seq x y z
N MET A 1 16.97 2.36 -6.95
CA MET A 1 16.18 1.15 -7.29
C MET A 1 15.39 0.74 -6.06
N THR A 2 14.13 0.33 -6.22
CA THR A 2 13.25 -0.01 -5.08
C THR A 2 12.45 -1.27 -5.39
N PHE A 3 12.43 -2.21 -4.44
CA PHE A 3 11.58 -3.40 -4.46
C PHE A 3 10.63 -3.35 -3.28
N SER A 4 9.39 -3.81 -3.45
CA SER A 4 8.44 -3.96 -2.35
C SER A 4 7.52 -5.14 -2.52
N ILE A 5 7.01 -5.65 -1.40
CA ILE A 5 6.03 -6.73 -1.34
C ILE A 5 4.96 -6.41 -0.31
N ALA A 6 3.71 -6.73 -0.63
CA ALA A 6 2.60 -6.82 0.32
C ALA A 6 2.18 -8.29 0.46
N ALA A 7 1.83 -8.71 1.67
CA ALA A 7 1.41 -10.08 1.95
C ALA A 7 0.19 -10.10 2.87
N ARG A 8 -0.64 -11.13 2.72
CA ARG A 8 -1.76 -11.45 3.63
C ARG A 8 -1.55 -12.86 4.21
N CYS A 9 -1.54 -12.97 5.53
CA CYS A 9 -1.53 -14.28 6.18
C CYS A 9 -2.92 -14.91 6.07
N GLN A 10 -3.05 -16.04 5.38
CA GLN A 10 -4.34 -16.72 5.20
C GLN A 10 -4.96 -17.22 6.51
N ARG A 11 -4.14 -17.55 7.51
CA ARG A 11 -4.59 -18.06 8.82
C ARG A 11 -5.16 -16.96 9.72
N THR A 12 -4.52 -15.80 9.76
CA THR A 12 -4.84 -14.72 10.71
C THR A 12 -5.51 -13.52 10.06
N GLY A 13 -5.50 -13.44 8.73
CA GLY A 13 -5.97 -12.26 7.98
C GLY A 13 -5.06 -11.04 8.10
N GLN A 14 -3.92 -11.13 8.80
CA GLN A 14 -3.00 -10.01 8.97
C GLN A 14 -2.32 -9.62 7.66
N PHE A 15 -2.12 -8.32 7.48
CA PHE A 15 -1.38 -7.76 6.35
C PHE A 15 0.00 -7.27 6.78
N ALA A 16 0.98 -7.47 5.91
CA ALA A 16 2.35 -7.00 6.12
C ALA A 16 2.92 -6.43 4.83
N VAL A 17 3.91 -5.54 4.97
CA VAL A 17 4.65 -4.94 3.87
C VAL A 17 6.14 -4.98 4.16
N ALA A 18 6.95 -5.15 3.10
CA ALA A 18 8.40 -4.97 3.16
C ALA A 18 8.88 -4.18 1.95
N VAL A 19 9.92 -3.37 2.13
CA VAL A 19 10.52 -2.52 1.10
C VAL A 19 12.04 -2.54 1.22
N SER A 20 12.73 -2.63 0.08
CA SER A 20 14.18 -2.46 -0.03
C SER A 20 14.46 -1.35 -1.05
N SER A 21 15.31 -0.40 -0.68
CA SER A 21 15.67 0.74 -1.53
C SER A 21 17.07 1.24 -1.23
N SER A 22 17.71 1.82 -2.23
CA SER A 22 18.94 2.61 -2.04
C SER A 22 18.67 3.98 -1.38
N SER A 23 17.41 4.42 -1.31
CA SER A 23 17.03 5.69 -0.67
C SER A 23 16.68 5.49 0.81
N PRO A 24 17.27 6.27 1.74
CA PRO A 24 16.95 6.19 3.16
C PRO A 24 15.49 6.50 3.46
N ALA A 25 14.95 5.85 4.49
CA ALA A 25 13.62 6.14 5.05
C ALA A 25 12.45 6.08 4.06
N VAL A 26 12.57 5.32 2.96
CA VAL A 26 11.49 5.18 1.95
C VAL A 26 10.19 4.66 2.58
N ALA A 27 10.30 3.73 3.53
CA ALA A 27 9.17 3.08 4.20
C ALA A 27 8.21 4.09 4.85
N ALA A 28 8.73 5.18 5.43
CA ALA A 28 7.92 6.20 6.10
C ALA A 28 6.88 6.86 5.19
N ARG A 29 7.08 6.81 3.86
CA ARG A 29 6.20 7.45 2.88
C ARG A 29 5.48 6.45 2.00
N CYS A 30 6.03 5.25 1.80
CA CYS A 30 5.50 4.26 0.86
C CYS A 30 4.89 3.02 1.51
N ALA A 31 5.06 2.76 2.80
CA ALA A 31 4.59 1.53 3.43
C ALA A 31 3.37 1.81 4.31
N HIS A 32 2.19 1.38 3.86
CA HIS A 32 0.92 1.62 4.57
C HIS A 32 0.20 0.29 4.81
N ALA A 33 -0.33 0.10 6.01
CA ALA A 33 -1.17 -1.03 6.35
C ALA A 33 -2.25 -0.62 7.35
N ARG A 34 -3.44 -1.21 7.22
CA ARG A 34 -4.56 -1.02 8.13
C ARG A 34 -5.16 -2.38 8.47
N ALA A 35 -5.26 -2.70 9.76
CA ALA A 35 -5.75 -3.98 10.23
C ALA A 35 -7.17 -4.26 9.71
N GLY A 36 -7.41 -5.47 9.21
CA GLY A 36 -8.69 -5.87 8.63
C GLY A 36 -9.01 -5.26 7.26
N VAL A 37 -8.25 -4.27 6.79
CA VAL A 37 -8.52 -3.56 5.52
C VAL A 37 -7.53 -3.95 4.44
N GLY A 38 -6.22 -3.78 4.66
CA GLY A 38 -5.23 -4.08 3.62
C GLY A 38 -3.84 -3.53 3.87
N ALA A 39 -3.00 -3.70 2.85
CA ALA A 39 -1.63 -3.19 2.77
C ALA A 39 -1.40 -2.57 1.39
N VAL A 40 -0.74 -1.41 1.36
CA VAL A 40 -0.54 -0.62 0.14
C VAL A 40 0.91 -0.12 0.11
N LEU A 41 1.55 -0.27 -1.05
CA LEU A 41 2.82 0.39 -1.33
C LEU A 41 2.75 1.25 -2.59
N SER A 42 3.34 2.45 -2.53
CA SER A 42 3.48 3.36 -3.68
C SER A 42 4.96 3.58 -4.00
N GLN A 43 5.37 3.40 -5.26
CA GLN A 43 6.78 3.49 -5.68
C GLN A 43 6.98 4.45 -6.86
N ASN A 44 8.25 4.66 -7.23
CA ASN A 44 8.76 5.62 -8.23
C ASN A 44 8.71 7.09 -7.78
N VAL A 45 7.57 7.77 -7.91
CA VAL A 45 7.36 9.12 -7.34
C VAL A 45 6.47 8.97 -6.12
N THR A 46 7.01 9.26 -4.94
CA THR A 46 6.29 9.03 -3.70
C THR A 46 5.32 10.16 -3.42
N ASP A 47 4.02 9.89 -3.58
CA ASP A 47 2.94 10.69 -3.00
C ASP A 47 2.40 9.98 -1.74
N PRO A 48 2.74 10.47 -0.53
CA PRO A 48 2.30 9.86 0.73
C PRO A 48 0.78 9.77 0.90
N ARG A 49 0.01 10.57 0.14
CA ARG A 49 -1.46 10.58 0.20
C ARG A 49 -2.07 9.32 -0.42
N LEU A 50 -1.37 8.67 -1.36
CA LEU A 50 -1.88 7.49 -2.07
C LEU A 50 -2.14 6.33 -1.10
N GLY A 51 -1.27 6.12 -0.12
CA GLY A 51 -1.43 5.04 0.86
C GLY A 51 -2.75 5.11 1.63
N ALA A 52 -3.00 6.25 2.28
CA ALA A 52 -4.24 6.46 3.03
C ALA A 52 -5.49 6.42 2.13
N ARG A 53 -5.44 7.07 0.96
CA ARG A 53 -6.56 7.09 0.01
C ARG A 53 -6.92 5.69 -0.51
N THR A 54 -5.92 4.88 -0.86
CA THR A 54 -6.16 3.51 -1.31
C THR A 54 -6.77 2.67 -0.19
N LEU A 55 -6.26 2.78 1.05
CA LEU A 55 -6.82 2.07 2.20
C LEU A 55 -8.27 2.49 2.49
N ASP A 56 -8.62 3.76 2.33
CA ASP A 56 -10.00 4.25 2.50
C ASP A 56 -10.95 3.68 1.44
N LEU A 57 -10.48 3.49 0.21
CA LEU A 57 -11.26 2.85 -0.86
C LEU A 57 -11.47 1.37 -0.58
N LEU A 58 -10.43 0.66 -0.14
CA LEU A 58 -10.51 -0.74 0.26
C LEU A 58 -11.51 -0.93 1.42
N GLU A 59 -11.46 -0.05 2.42
CA GLU A 59 -12.39 -0.09 3.56
C GLU A 59 -13.85 0.15 3.13
N ARG A 60 -14.07 0.92 2.06
CA ARG A 60 -15.40 1.16 1.46
C ARG A 60 -15.86 0.03 0.53
N GLY A 61 -15.09 -1.05 0.41
CA GLY A 61 -15.45 -2.23 -0.36
C GLY A 61 -14.96 -2.24 -1.80
N ALA A 62 -14.10 -1.30 -2.22
CA ALA A 62 -13.44 -1.41 -3.51
C ALA A 62 -12.48 -2.61 -3.52
N THR A 63 -12.36 -3.27 -4.67
CA THR A 63 -11.29 -4.25 -4.90
C THR A 63 -9.92 -3.56 -4.95
N ALA A 64 -8.84 -4.34 -4.83
CA ALA A 64 -7.49 -3.81 -4.93
C ALA A 64 -7.23 -3.19 -6.31
N GLU A 65 -7.71 -3.82 -7.38
CA GLU A 65 -7.64 -3.33 -8.74
C GLU A 65 -8.38 -2.00 -8.92
N GLU A 66 -9.62 -1.90 -8.42
CA GLU A 66 -10.40 -0.66 -8.49
C GLU A 66 -9.74 0.47 -7.70
N ALA A 67 -9.31 0.20 -6.46
CA ALA A 67 -8.66 1.19 -5.63
C ALA A 67 -7.38 1.75 -6.28
N CYS A 68 -6.54 0.87 -6.84
CA CYS A 68 -5.36 1.26 -7.62
C CYS A 68 -5.73 2.11 -8.84
N ALA A 69 -6.72 1.68 -9.62
CA ALA A 69 -7.16 2.40 -10.82
C ALA A 69 -7.71 3.80 -10.48
N ILE A 70 -8.43 3.94 -9.35
CA ILE A 70 -8.97 5.22 -8.90
C ILE A 70 -7.85 6.18 -8.50
N VAL A 71 -6.86 5.73 -7.72
CA VAL A 71 -5.81 6.63 -7.22
C VAL A 71 -4.78 7.02 -8.27
N MET A 72 -4.64 6.24 -9.36
CA MET A 72 -3.73 6.54 -10.48
C MET A 72 -4.31 7.50 -11.53
N ARG A 73 -5.58 7.89 -11.44
CA ARG A 73 -6.25 8.79 -12.42
C ARG A 73 -6.04 10.29 -12.19
N GLY A 74 -5.37 10.69 -11.11
CA GLY A 74 -5.07 12.09 -10.77
C GLY A 74 -3.59 12.37 -10.79
#